data_AF-A0A955WMU7-F1
#
_entry.id   AF-A0A955WMU7-F1
#
_cell.length_a   1.000
_cell.length_b   1.000
_cell.length_c   1.000
_cell.angle_alpha   90.00
_cell.angle_beta   90.00
_cell.angle_gamma   90.00
#
_symmetry.space_group_name_H-M   'P 1'
#
loop_
_entity.id
_entity.type
_entity.pdbx_description
1 polymer ?
#
loop_
_entity_poly.entity_id
_entity_poly.type
_entity_poly.pdbx_seq_one_letter_code
_entity_poly.pdbx_strand_id
1 'polypeptide(L)'
;GAERDHPIVPWIQLYLMHVTEREGDWLGAAALGRQVLARLEGVDAPYVRFVACLNNAIALYALGRHEESYASIEQGRACAERASTPAVQAYAFGHFAAFEHARGDLASAEAYHLRSIEDLAQDSAAWVRADSLYRHGMLLFEQRRDREALKAHRGAVEACSDMRRARLSRMWVAIVHATLGELAAAHAAHAVAIETAVPIGWEVDARLLDLLWRVVSGGDLAGVRAQLAEVTPRSPVHTTLLRVIGVELLRRDPDSRALHVSPEMRWVKPPGGPPAALGRRPVSRRLLAAFVEARLRYPGKALTEHDLIAAAWPGEAVVASTRQRLHANLHNLRGLGLREVIETVDDGWRLLPSLPVFYAVETP
;
A
#
# COMPACT_ATOMS: atom_id res chain seq x y z
N GLY A 1 32.85 -3.74 -26.52
CA GLY A 1 32.00 -4.02 -27.69
C GLY A 1 31.15 -5.24 -27.45
N ALA A 2 31.76 -6.43 -27.41
CA ALA A 2 31.05 -7.71 -27.33
C ALA A 2 30.54 -8.13 -25.92
N GLU A 3 30.96 -7.48 -24.83
CA GLU A 3 30.48 -7.80 -23.46
C GLU A 3 29.10 -7.22 -23.12
N ARG A 4 28.64 -6.17 -23.83
CA ARG A 4 27.39 -5.46 -23.47
C ARG A 4 26.11 -6.21 -23.82
N ASP A 5 26.18 -7.16 -24.74
CA ASP A 5 25.03 -7.90 -25.29
C ASP A 5 24.98 -9.36 -24.78
N HIS A 6 25.79 -9.71 -23.77
CA HIS A 6 25.77 -11.06 -23.22
C HIS A 6 24.44 -11.29 -22.46
N PRO A 7 23.74 -12.43 -22.66
CA PRO A 7 22.45 -12.73 -22.04
C PRO A 7 22.47 -12.80 -20.49
N ILE A 8 23.65 -12.70 -19.89
CA ILE A 8 23.86 -12.67 -18.43
C ILE A 8 23.85 -11.24 -17.87
N VAL A 9 24.06 -10.22 -18.70
CA VAL A 9 24.11 -8.82 -18.27
C VAL A 9 22.79 -8.37 -17.62
N PRO A 10 21.60 -8.70 -18.16
CA PRO A 10 20.33 -8.42 -17.47
C PRO A 10 20.24 -9.06 -16.08
N TRP A 11 20.78 -10.26 -15.89
CA TRP A 11 20.77 -10.96 -14.60
C TRP A 11 21.69 -10.32 -13.57
N ILE A 12 22.88 -9.91 -13.97
CA ILE A 12 23.84 -9.20 -13.09
C ILE A 12 23.24 -7.86 -12.67
N GLN A 13 22.65 -7.12 -13.60
CA GLN A 13 22.01 -5.84 -13.30
C GLN A 13 20.75 -6.00 -12.43
N LEU A 14 20.00 -7.08 -12.60
CA LEU A 14 18.88 -7.44 -11.75
C LEU A 14 19.34 -7.72 -10.31
N TYR A 15 20.44 -8.44 -10.15
CA TYR A 15 21.05 -8.68 -8.84
C TYR A 15 21.53 -7.38 -8.20
N LEU A 16 22.22 -6.53 -8.96
CA LEU A 16 22.67 -5.21 -8.48
C LEU A 16 21.51 -4.28 -8.12
N MET A 17 20.41 -4.34 -8.87
CA MET A 17 19.18 -3.61 -8.52
C MET A 17 18.64 -4.07 -7.16
N HIS A 18 18.62 -5.38 -6.89
CA HIS A 18 18.18 -5.88 -5.59
C HIS A 18 19.15 -5.52 -4.44
N VAL A 19 20.46 -5.47 -4.71
CA VAL A 19 21.44 -5.01 -3.72
C VAL A 19 21.26 -3.52 -3.41
N THR A 20 21.16 -2.68 -4.44
CA THR A 20 20.95 -1.23 -4.28
C THR A 20 19.62 -0.92 -3.59
N GLU A 21 18.56 -1.69 -3.88
CA GLU A 21 17.28 -1.68 -3.17
C GLU A 21 17.47 -1.91 -1.66
N ARG A 22 18.21 -2.96 -1.29
CA ARG A 22 18.48 -3.33 0.10
C ARG A 22 19.36 -2.31 0.82
N GLU A 23 20.25 -1.63 0.10
CA GLU A 23 21.08 -0.53 0.61
C GLU A 23 20.30 0.80 0.70
N GLY A 24 19.10 0.86 0.14
CA GLY A 24 18.24 2.04 0.15
C GLY A 24 18.55 3.07 -0.94
N ASP A 25 19.40 2.75 -1.91
CA ASP A 25 19.61 3.57 -3.11
C ASP A 25 18.51 3.28 -4.15
N TRP A 26 17.30 3.75 -3.85
CA TRP A 26 16.12 3.56 -4.70
C TRP A 26 16.25 4.26 -6.05
N LEU A 27 17.01 5.36 -6.12
CA LEU A 27 17.26 6.09 -7.36
C LEU A 27 18.16 5.27 -8.29
N GLY A 28 19.25 4.72 -7.76
CA GLY A 28 20.13 3.79 -8.46
C GLY A 28 19.40 2.52 -8.90
N ALA A 29 18.59 1.93 -8.00
CA ALA A 29 17.77 0.76 -8.31
C ALA A 29 16.80 1.03 -9.49
N ALA A 30 16.08 2.16 -9.47
CA ALA A 30 15.18 2.54 -10.56
C ALA A 30 15.94 2.83 -11.87
N ALA A 31 17.14 3.41 -11.81
CA ALA A 31 17.98 3.63 -12.98
C ALA A 31 18.46 2.31 -13.60
N LEU A 32 18.89 1.36 -12.77
CA LEU A 32 19.27 0.01 -13.20
C LEU A 32 18.07 -0.74 -13.78
N GLY A 33 16.90 -0.66 -13.16
CA GLY A 33 15.66 -1.26 -13.66
C GLY A 33 15.33 -0.83 -15.09
N ARG A 34 15.37 0.49 -15.37
CA ARG A 34 15.18 1.02 -16.73
C ARG A 34 16.21 0.51 -17.73
N GLN A 35 17.48 0.42 -17.32
CA GLN A 35 18.54 -0.11 -18.18
C GLN A 35 18.34 -1.59 -18.51
N VAL A 36 17.90 -2.40 -17.54
CA VAL A 36 17.58 -3.81 -17.75
C VAL A 36 16.41 -3.94 -18.73
N LEU A 37 15.34 -3.18 -18.53
CA LEU A 37 14.17 -3.21 -19.40
C LEU A 37 14.52 -2.83 -20.85
N ALA A 38 15.32 -1.77 -21.05
CA ALA A 38 15.80 -1.38 -22.37
C ALA A 38 16.64 -2.47 -23.05
N ARG A 39 17.50 -3.18 -22.30
CA ARG A 39 18.28 -4.31 -22.83
C ARG A 39 17.44 -5.54 -23.16
N LEU A 40 16.29 -5.69 -22.51
CA LEU A 40 15.37 -6.79 -22.79
C LEU A 40 14.46 -6.50 -23.98
N GLU A 41 14.50 -5.31 -24.60
CA GLU A 41 13.75 -5.02 -25.81
C GLU A 41 14.15 -5.99 -26.94
N GLY A 42 13.14 -6.57 -27.62
CA GLY A 42 13.36 -7.59 -28.65
C GLY A 42 13.80 -8.97 -28.14
N VAL A 43 14.10 -9.14 -26.84
CA VAL A 43 14.47 -10.43 -26.24
C VAL A 43 13.24 -11.16 -25.70
N ASP A 44 13.01 -12.40 -26.13
CA ASP A 44 11.93 -13.25 -25.60
C ASP A 44 12.35 -13.92 -24.28
N ALA A 45 12.30 -13.14 -23.21
CA ALA A 45 12.60 -13.60 -21.85
C ALA A 45 11.49 -13.15 -20.87
N PRO A 46 10.28 -13.74 -20.96
CA PRO A 46 9.10 -13.25 -20.24
C PRO A 46 9.29 -13.20 -18.72
N TYR A 47 9.93 -14.21 -18.14
CA TYR A 47 10.23 -14.23 -16.71
C TYR A 47 11.18 -13.11 -16.29
N VAL A 48 12.30 -12.95 -16.99
CA VAL A 48 13.31 -11.92 -16.68
C VAL A 48 12.71 -10.53 -16.82
N ARG A 49 11.90 -10.31 -17.86
CA ARG A 49 11.19 -9.04 -18.08
C ARG A 49 10.18 -8.78 -16.96
N PHE A 50 9.40 -9.77 -16.54
CA PHE A 50 8.52 -9.63 -15.38
C PHE A 50 9.29 -9.23 -14.12
N VAL A 51 10.39 -9.91 -13.78
CA VAL A 51 11.16 -9.60 -12.57
C VAL A 51 11.81 -8.22 -12.66
N ALA A 52 12.28 -7.80 -13.84
CA ALA A 52 12.78 -6.45 -14.07
C ALA A 52 11.68 -5.39 -13.86
N CYS A 53 10.49 -5.61 -14.44
CA CYS A 53 9.33 -4.75 -14.27
C CYS A 53 8.91 -4.63 -12.79
N LEU A 54 8.88 -5.74 -12.05
CA LEU A 54 8.50 -5.79 -10.64
C LEU A 54 9.46 -4.96 -9.78
N ASN A 55 10.76 -5.21 -9.89
CA ASN A 55 11.75 -4.50 -9.07
C ASN A 55 11.84 -3.01 -9.45
N ASN A 56 11.74 -2.68 -10.73
CA ASN A 56 11.63 -1.28 -11.17
C ASN A 56 10.37 -0.62 -10.59
N ALA A 57 9.23 -1.34 -10.57
CA ALA A 57 8.00 -0.87 -9.94
C ALA A 57 8.19 -0.61 -8.44
N ILE A 58 8.82 -1.51 -7.70
CA ILE A 58 9.11 -1.34 -6.26
C ILE A 58 10.01 -0.12 -6.03
N ALA A 59 11.08 0.02 -6.81
CA ALA A 59 12.00 1.16 -6.69
C ALA A 59 11.30 2.50 -6.98
N LEU A 60 10.49 2.56 -8.04
CA LEU A 60 9.67 3.74 -8.35
C LEU A 60 8.63 4.01 -7.26
N TYR A 61 8.06 2.97 -6.65
CA TYR A 61 7.11 3.10 -5.54
C TYR A 61 7.79 3.73 -4.32
N ALA A 62 8.99 3.27 -3.97
CA ALA A 62 9.77 3.81 -2.87
C ALA A 62 10.17 5.28 -3.06
N LEU A 63 10.33 5.72 -4.31
CA LEU A 63 10.57 7.12 -4.68
C LEU A 63 9.30 7.99 -4.73
N GLY A 64 8.12 7.42 -4.42
CA GLY A 64 6.83 8.13 -4.53
C GLY A 64 6.35 8.32 -5.98
N ARG A 65 7.02 7.72 -6.97
CA ARG A 65 6.67 7.78 -8.39
C ARG A 65 5.61 6.73 -8.73
N HIS A 66 4.47 6.80 -8.05
CA HIS A 66 3.44 5.75 -8.07
C HIS A 66 2.88 5.49 -9.47
N GLU A 67 2.67 6.53 -10.28
CA GLU A 67 2.15 6.36 -11.63
C GLU A 67 3.08 5.53 -12.52
N GLU A 68 4.38 5.83 -12.49
CA GLU A 68 5.39 5.07 -13.24
C GLU A 68 5.60 3.67 -12.66
N SER A 69 5.55 3.54 -11.33
CA SER A 69 5.58 2.25 -10.65
C SER A 69 4.45 1.34 -11.16
N TYR A 70 3.25 1.90 -11.26
CA TYR A 70 2.07 1.22 -11.73
C TYR A 70 2.07 0.94 -13.24
N ALA A 71 2.69 1.80 -14.06
CA ALA A 71 2.92 1.50 -15.47
C ALA A 71 3.91 0.32 -15.62
N SER A 72 4.97 0.29 -14.79
CA SER A 72 5.97 -0.77 -14.81
C SER A 72 5.36 -2.13 -14.41
N ILE A 73 4.48 -2.18 -13.40
CA ILE A 73 3.84 -3.45 -13.00
C ILE A 73 2.88 -3.96 -14.09
N GLU A 74 2.17 -3.08 -14.79
CA GLU A 74 1.28 -3.43 -15.89
C GLU A 74 2.05 -4.05 -17.07
N GLN A 75 3.21 -3.48 -17.43
CA GLN A 75 4.11 -4.06 -18.43
C GLN A 75 4.58 -5.47 -18.03
N GLY A 76 4.83 -5.70 -16.73
CA GLY A 76 5.22 -7.00 -16.19
C GLY A 76 4.10 -8.05 -16.25
N ARG A 77 2.83 -7.63 -16.18
CA ARG A 77 1.65 -8.51 -16.14
C ARG A 77 1.52 -9.39 -17.38
N ALA A 78 1.58 -8.79 -18.56
CA ALA A 78 1.53 -9.53 -19.83
C ALA A 78 2.70 -10.53 -19.98
N CYS A 79 3.84 -10.26 -19.34
CA CYS A 79 4.99 -11.15 -19.36
C CYS A 79 4.84 -12.32 -18.38
N ALA A 80 4.26 -12.08 -17.21
CA ALA A 80 4.02 -13.10 -16.19
C ALA A 80 3.03 -14.18 -16.67
N GLU A 81 1.97 -13.80 -17.38
CA GLU A 81 1.01 -14.75 -17.94
C GLU A 81 1.64 -15.69 -18.98
N ARG A 82 2.67 -15.21 -19.68
CA ARG A 82 3.46 -15.99 -20.64
C ARG A 82 4.61 -16.78 -20.00
N ALA A 83 4.82 -16.67 -18.68
CA ALA A 83 5.91 -17.33 -18.00
C ALA A 83 5.68 -18.85 -17.89
N SER A 84 6.78 -19.60 -17.90
CA SER A 84 6.78 -21.03 -18.21
C SER A 84 6.40 -21.97 -17.07
N THR A 85 6.31 -21.48 -15.81
CA THR A 85 6.06 -22.35 -14.65
C THR A 85 4.97 -21.80 -13.73
N PRO A 86 4.13 -22.66 -13.14
CA PRO A 86 3.10 -22.24 -12.16
C PRO A 86 3.68 -21.47 -10.97
N ALA A 87 4.85 -21.85 -10.47
CA ALA A 87 5.49 -21.15 -9.35
C ALA A 87 5.83 -19.68 -9.66
N VAL A 88 6.27 -19.41 -10.90
CA VAL A 88 6.56 -18.05 -11.34
C VAL A 88 5.28 -17.24 -11.53
N GLN A 89 4.24 -17.83 -12.10
CA GLN A 89 2.93 -17.20 -12.26
C GLN A 89 2.33 -16.86 -10.89
N ALA A 90 2.35 -17.81 -9.96
CA ALA A 90 1.89 -17.62 -8.59
C ALA A 90 2.64 -16.49 -7.90
N TYR A 91 3.98 -16.46 -8.02
CA TYR A 91 4.79 -15.37 -7.48
C TYR A 91 4.41 -14.01 -8.07
N ALA A 92 4.16 -13.95 -9.38
CA ALA A 92 3.70 -12.73 -10.03
C ALA A 92 2.33 -12.26 -9.56
N PHE A 93 1.36 -13.17 -9.48
CA PHE A 93 0.01 -12.85 -8.99
C PHE A 93 0.03 -12.35 -7.54
N GLY A 94 0.88 -12.90 -6.67
CA GLY A 94 1.03 -12.41 -5.30
C GLY A 94 1.48 -10.95 -5.22
N HIS A 95 2.38 -10.53 -6.13
CA HIS A 95 2.80 -9.13 -6.22
C HIS A 95 1.74 -8.24 -6.85
N PHE A 96 1.07 -8.68 -7.93
CA PHE A 96 -0.03 -7.90 -8.52
C PHE A 96 -1.14 -7.65 -7.50
N ALA A 97 -1.48 -8.68 -6.72
CA ALA A 97 -2.42 -8.54 -5.62
C ALA A 97 -2.01 -7.45 -4.62
N ALA A 98 -0.73 -7.40 -4.22
CA ALA A 98 -0.22 -6.37 -3.31
C ALA A 98 -0.33 -4.95 -3.90
N PHE A 99 -0.08 -4.79 -5.20
CA PHE A 99 -0.24 -3.50 -5.88
C PHE A 99 -1.71 -3.06 -5.96
N GLU A 100 -2.64 -3.97 -6.30
CA GLU A 100 -4.08 -3.66 -6.31
C GLU A 100 -4.61 -3.39 -4.90
N HIS A 101 -4.13 -4.14 -3.90
CA HIS A 101 -4.48 -3.95 -2.50
C HIS A 101 -4.03 -2.57 -2.00
N ALA A 102 -2.85 -2.11 -2.41
CA ALA A 102 -2.35 -0.78 -2.06
C ALA A 102 -3.12 0.36 -2.74
N ARG A 103 -3.72 0.13 -3.93
CA ARG A 103 -4.65 1.06 -4.60
C ARG A 103 -6.07 1.06 -4.03
N GLY A 104 -6.36 0.12 -3.14
CA GLY A 104 -7.71 -0.10 -2.59
C GLY A 104 -8.65 -0.87 -3.52
N ASP A 105 -8.18 -1.46 -4.62
CA ASP A 105 -8.97 -2.40 -5.42
C ASP A 105 -8.93 -3.80 -4.79
N LEU A 106 -9.73 -3.96 -3.73
CA LEU A 106 -9.75 -5.17 -2.93
C LEU A 106 -10.29 -6.38 -3.71
N ALA A 107 -11.18 -6.18 -4.67
CA ALA A 107 -11.75 -7.26 -5.46
C ALA A 107 -10.70 -7.87 -6.40
N SER A 108 -9.97 -7.02 -7.14
CA SER A 108 -8.87 -7.48 -8.00
C SER A 108 -7.74 -8.08 -7.17
N ALA A 109 -7.41 -7.49 -6.03
CA ALA A 109 -6.39 -8.01 -5.12
C ALA A 109 -6.73 -9.43 -4.62
N GLU A 110 -7.97 -9.66 -4.19
CA GLU A 110 -8.42 -10.98 -3.73
C GLU A 110 -8.35 -12.02 -4.85
N ALA A 111 -8.82 -11.67 -6.06
CA ALA A 111 -8.75 -12.57 -7.22
C ALA A 111 -7.31 -12.99 -7.54
N TYR A 112 -6.36 -12.06 -7.50
CA TYR A 112 -4.94 -12.39 -7.71
C TYR A 112 -4.34 -13.22 -6.56
N HIS A 113 -4.71 -12.95 -5.31
CA HIS A 113 -4.27 -13.79 -4.19
C HIS A 113 -4.75 -15.23 -4.32
N LEU A 114 -6.02 -15.44 -4.68
CA LEU A 114 -6.58 -16.77 -4.87
C LEU A 114 -5.85 -17.53 -5.99
N ARG A 115 -5.65 -16.90 -7.15
CA ARG A 115 -4.86 -17.50 -8.24
C ARG A 115 -3.45 -17.87 -7.79
N SER A 116 -2.79 -16.98 -7.05
CA SER A 116 -1.46 -17.24 -6.49
C SER A 116 -1.41 -18.44 -5.54
N ILE A 117 -2.49 -18.72 -4.81
CA ILE A 117 -2.56 -19.81 -3.83
C ILE A 117 -2.98 -21.14 -4.49
N GLU A 118 -3.91 -21.08 -5.45
CA GLU A 118 -4.46 -22.25 -6.17
C GLU A 118 -3.39 -22.94 -7.03
N ASP A 119 -2.51 -22.17 -7.67
CA ASP A 119 -1.50 -22.67 -8.61
C ASP A 119 -0.30 -23.38 -7.93
N LEU A 120 -0.26 -23.43 -6.59
CA LEU A 120 0.86 -23.97 -5.82
C LEU A 120 0.52 -25.27 -5.08
N ALA A 121 1.05 -26.39 -5.56
CA ALA A 121 1.08 -27.66 -4.81
C ALA A 121 1.85 -27.49 -3.48
N GLN A 122 1.52 -28.28 -2.46
CA GLN A 122 2.05 -28.13 -1.10
C GLN A 122 3.59 -28.13 -1.02
N ASP A 123 4.28 -28.88 -1.89
CA ASP A 123 5.74 -29.04 -1.82
C ASP A 123 6.52 -28.16 -2.81
N SER A 124 5.93 -27.79 -3.95
CA SER A 124 6.60 -26.98 -4.97
C SER A 124 6.41 -25.48 -4.67
N ALA A 125 7.46 -24.84 -4.17
CA ALA A 125 7.48 -23.40 -3.83
C ALA A 125 6.67 -23.00 -2.58
N ALA A 126 6.82 -23.76 -1.49
CA ALA A 126 6.23 -23.50 -0.17
C ALA A 126 6.40 -22.04 0.32
N TRP A 127 7.53 -21.39 0.01
CA TRP A 127 7.76 -19.98 0.37
C TRP A 127 6.86 -18.99 -0.39
N VAL A 128 6.55 -19.25 -1.67
CA VAL A 128 5.63 -18.40 -2.45
C VAL A 128 4.23 -18.55 -1.88
N ARG A 129 3.82 -19.79 -1.58
CA ARG A 129 2.53 -20.07 -0.95
C ARG A 129 2.41 -19.37 0.41
N ALA A 130 3.46 -19.39 1.21
CA ALA A 130 3.50 -18.70 2.49
C ALA A 130 3.36 -17.18 2.35
N ASP A 131 4.08 -16.56 1.41
CA ASP A 131 3.97 -15.11 1.14
C ASP A 131 2.57 -14.73 0.63
N SER A 132 1.99 -15.52 -0.27
CA SER A 132 0.64 -15.29 -0.80
C SER A 132 -0.43 -15.43 0.28
N LEU A 133 -0.34 -16.45 1.15
CA LEU A 133 -1.23 -16.61 2.29
C LEU A 133 -1.06 -15.49 3.32
N TYR A 134 0.16 -15.03 3.57
CA TYR A 134 0.46 -13.89 4.44
C TYR A 134 -0.28 -12.63 3.94
N ARG A 135 -0.11 -12.27 2.67
CA ARG A 135 -0.74 -11.07 2.09
C ARG A 135 -2.26 -11.20 1.95
N HIS A 136 -2.75 -12.38 1.55
CA HIS A 136 -4.19 -12.64 1.49
C HIS A 136 -4.84 -12.50 2.87
N GLY A 137 -4.19 -12.99 3.93
CA GLY A 137 -4.64 -12.78 5.30
C GLY A 137 -4.78 -11.29 5.67
N MET A 138 -3.85 -10.44 5.22
CA MET A 138 -3.94 -8.99 5.42
C MET A 138 -5.17 -8.39 4.73
N LEU A 139 -5.45 -8.83 3.50
CA LEU A 139 -6.64 -8.39 2.76
C LEU A 139 -7.93 -8.81 3.45
N LEU A 140 -8.01 -10.07 3.89
CA LEU A 140 -9.17 -10.60 4.61
C LEU A 140 -9.40 -9.86 5.93
N PHE A 141 -8.32 -9.55 6.66
CA PHE A 141 -8.39 -8.76 7.88
C PHE A 141 -8.96 -7.37 7.62
N GLU A 142 -8.50 -6.70 6.57
CA GLU A 142 -9.03 -5.38 6.21
C GLU A 142 -10.52 -5.43 5.82
N GLN A 143 -10.93 -6.48 5.13
CA GLN A 143 -12.34 -6.75 4.81
C GLN A 143 -13.18 -7.20 6.03
N ARG A 144 -12.59 -7.25 7.24
CA ARG A 144 -13.24 -7.72 8.49
C ARG A 144 -13.64 -9.19 8.50
N ARG A 145 -12.96 -10.00 7.69
CA ARG A 145 -13.12 -11.45 7.62
C ARG A 145 -12.11 -12.14 8.55
N ASP A 146 -12.11 -11.72 9.82
CA ASP A 146 -11.06 -12.03 10.79
C ASP A 146 -10.79 -13.53 10.96
N ARG A 147 -11.84 -14.38 10.97
CA ARG A 147 -11.63 -15.84 11.06
C ARG A 147 -10.97 -16.44 9.82
N GLU A 148 -11.29 -15.92 8.64
CA GLU A 148 -10.64 -16.35 7.39
C GLU A 148 -9.20 -15.83 7.33
N ALA A 149 -8.97 -14.59 7.78
CA ALA A 149 -7.63 -14.03 7.95
C ALA A 149 -6.78 -14.88 8.90
N LEU A 150 -7.32 -15.29 10.05
CA LEU A 150 -6.64 -16.17 10.99
C LEU A 150 -6.23 -17.51 10.33
N LYS A 151 -7.15 -18.11 9.57
CA LYS A 151 -6.88 -19.34 8.83
C LYS A 151 -5.75 -19.14 7.80
N ALA A 152 -5.78 -18.05 7.04
CA ALA A 152 -4.75 -17.72 6.05
C ALA A 152 -3.38 -17.53 6.71
N HIS A 153 -3.29 -16.75 7.79
CA HIS A 153 -2.02 -16.52 8.48
C HIS A 153 -1.46 -17.78 9.16
N ARG A 154 -2.31 -18.66 9.72
CA ARG A 154 -1.85 -19.98 10.22
C ARG A 154 -1.31 -20.84 9.08
N GLY A 155 -2.02 -20.90 7.95
CA GLY A 155 -1.53 -21.59 6.76
C GLY A 155 -0.20 -21.02 6.24
N ALA A 156 0.02 -19.71 6.34
CA ALA A 156 1.30 -19.08 6.01
C ALA A 156 2.43 -19.48 6.97
N VAL A 157 2.14 -19.65 8.26
CA VAL A 157 3.10 -20.17 9.25
C VAL A 157 3.45 -21.63 8.95
N GLU A 158 2.45 -22.45 8.63
CA GLU A 158 2.63 -23.88 8.31
C GLU A 158 3.41 -24.10 7.01
N ALA A 159 3.19 -23.26 6.00
CA ALA A 159 3.91 -23.32 4.73
C ALA A 159 5.37 -22.80 4.81
N CYS A 160 5.74 -22.11 5.89
CA CYS A 160 7.10 -21.61 6.09
C CYS A 160 8.02 -22.70 6.68
N SER A 161 9.05 -23.11 5.94
CA SER A 161 10.15 -23.92 6.49
C SER A 161 11.17 -23.11 7.30
N ASP A 162 11.29 -21.80 7.06
CA ASP A 162 12.16 -20.89 7.81
C ASP A 162 11.36 -20.18 8.90
N MET A 163 11.73 -20.43 10.16
CA MET A 163 11.08 -19.82 11.32
C MET A 163 11.11 -18.28 11.28
N ARG A 164 12.17 -17.66 10.73
CA ARG A 164 12.30 -16.20 10.62
C ARG A 164 11.25 -15.62 9.67
N ARG A 165 11.00 -16.28 8.55
CA ARG A 165 9.98 -15.87 7.58
C ARG A 165 8.57 -15.99 8.15
N ALA A 166 8.34 -16.98 9.02
CA ALA A 166 7.07 -17.13 9.71
C ALA A 166 6.79 -16.05 10.78
N ARG A 167 7.77 -15.23 11.19
CA ARG A 167 7.60 -14.19 12.22
C ARG A 167 6.40 -13.28 11.93
N LEU A 168 6.31 -12.75 10.72
CA LEU A 168 5.29 -11.75 10.38
C LEU A 168 3.89 -12.37 10.34
N SER A 169 3.77 -13.59 9.82
CA SER A 169 2.50 -14.34 9.87
C SER A 169 2.10 -14.69 11.31
N ARG A 170 3.05 -15.00 12.20
CA ARG A 170 2.75 -15.19 13.64
C ARG A 170 2.30 -13.90 14.32
N MET A 171 2.90 -12.77 13.95
CA MET A 171 2.47 -11.46 14.45
C MET A 171 1.03 -11.17 14.02
N TRP A 172 0.66 -11.47 12.78
CA TRP A 172 -0.74 -11.39 12.34
C TRP A 172 -1.67 -12.34 13.09
N VAL A 173 -1.27 -13.58 13.36
CA VAL A 173 -2.06 -14.50 14.20
C VAL A 173 -2.36 -13.86 15.56
N ALA A 174 -1.37 -13.21 16.17
CA ALA A 174 -1.57 -12.48 17.42
C ALA A 174 -2.55 -11.31 17.27
N ILE A 175 -2.36 -10.48 16.25
CA ILE A 175 -3.21 -9.32 15.95
C ILE A 175 -4.67 -9.74 15.75
N VAL A 176 -4.91 -10.78 14.94
CA VAL A 176 -6.26 -11.27 14.66
C VAL A 176 -6.92 -11.88 15.90
N HIS A 177 -6.17 -12.62 16.73
CA HIS A 177 -6.69 -13.08 18.02
C HIS A 177 -7.08 -11.90 18.94
N ALA A 178 -6.28 -10.83 18.95
CA ALA A 178 -6.61 -9.64 19.74
C ALA A 178 -7.89 -8.94 19.24
N THR A 179 -8.12 -8.85 17.92
CA THR A 179 -9.36 -8.25 17.38
C THR A 179 -10.60 -9.10 17.63
N LEU A 180 -10.44 -10.43 17.70
CA LEU A 180 -11.49 -11.37 18.08
C LEU A 180 -11.78 -11.38 19.60
N GLY A 181 -10.99 -10.68 20.41
CA GLY A 181 -11.10 -10.66 21.88
C GLY A 181 -10.48 -11.87 22.57
N GLU A 182 -9.73 -12.70 21.85
CA GLU A 182 -9.09 -13.93 22.33
C GLU A 182 -7.71 -13.62 22.94
N LEU A 183 -7.68 -12.77 23.97
CA LEU A 183 -6.46 -12.15 24.49
C LEU A 183 -5.36 -13.13 24.93
N ALA A 184 -5.73 -14.27 25.54
CA ALA A 184 -4.75 -15.28 25.94
C ALA A 184 -4.04 -15.89 24.73
N ALA A 185 -4.79 -16.22 23.67
CA ALA A 185 -4.22 -16.72 22.41
C ALA A 185 -3.39 -15.64 21.71
N ALA A 186 -3.85 -14.38 21.77
CA ALA A 186 -3.15 -13.24 21.21
C ALA A 186 -1.77 -13.05 21.84
N HIS A 187 -1.69 -13.01 23.17
CA HIS A 187 -0.42 -12.87 23.89
C HIS A 187 0.53 -14.05 23.67
N ALA A 188 0.00 -15.28 23.65
CA ALA A 188 0.81 -16.46 23.38
C ALA A 188 1.44 -16.41 21.97
N ALA A 189 0.65 -16.06 20.95
CA ALA A 189 1.16 -15.91 19.58
C ALA A 189 2.16 -14.75 19.45
N HIS A 190 1.91 -13.62 20.12
CA HIS A 190 2.80 -12.46 20.11
C HIS A 190 4.16 -12.80 20.73
N ALA A 191 4.19 -13.48 21.88
CA ALA A 191 5.42 -13.89 22.56
C ALA A 191 6.34 -14.71 21.63
N VAL A 192 5.78 -15.71 20.94
CA VAL A 192 6.53 -16.53 19.98
C VAL A 192 7.03 -15.70 18.79
N ALA A 193 6.22 -14.75 18.31
CA ALA A 193 6.61 -13.88 17.19
C ALA A 193 7.80 -12.99 17.55
N ILE A 194 7.79 -12.34 18.72
CA ILE A 194 8.83 -11.38 19.10
C ILE A 194 10.19 -12.02 19.42
N GLU A 195 10.20 -13.27 19.90
CA GLU A 195 11.43 -14.05 20.16
C GLU A 195 12.13 -14.49 18.86
N THR A 196 11.40 -14.57 17.76
CA THR A 196 11.95 -14.97 16.46
C THR A 196 12.71 -13.81 15.83
N ALA A 197 13.96 -13.95 15.39
CA ALA A 197 14.68 -12.85 14.73
C ALA A 197 13.96 -12.32 13.47
N VAL A 198 14.01 -11.00 13.26
CA VAL A 198 13.46 -10.35 12.05
C VAL A 198 14.31 -10.73 10.83
N PRO A 199 13.71 -11.18 9.71
CA PRO A 199 14.44 -11.37 8.46
C PRO A 199 15.06 -10.06 7.96
N ILE A 200 16.28 -10.12 7.41
CA ILE A 200 16.93 -8.96 6.81
C ILE A 200 16.07 -8.42 5.67
N GLY A 201 15.81 -7.11 5.66
CA GLY A 201 15.00 -6.41 4.65
C GLY A 201 13.50 -6.32 4.98
N TRP A 202 13.07 -6.86 6.12
CA TRP A 202 11.67 -6.85 6.57
C TRP A 202 11.49 -6.06 7.87
N GLU A 203 12.44 -5.19 8.19
CA GLU A 203 12.47 -4.40 9.43
C GLU A 203 11.30 -3.42 9.49
N VAL A 204 10.90 -2.86 8.34
CA VAL A 204 9.77 -1.92 8.27
C VAL A 204 8.44 -2.65 8.45
N ASP A 205 8.22 -3.80 7.80
CA ASP A 205 7.04 -4.65 8.03
C ASP A 205 6.93 -5.07 9.50
N ALA A 206 8.03 -5.54 10.10
CA ALA A 206 8.07 -5.92 11.50
C ALA A 206 7.71 -4.74 12.42
N ARG A 207 8.29 -3.54 12.18
CA ARG A 207 7.97 -2.32 12.94
C ARG A 207 6.49 -1.95 12.80
N LEU A 208 5.94 -2.01 11.58
CA LEU A 208 4.53 -1.69 11.34
C LEU A 208 3.60 -2.69 12.02
N LEU A 209 3.92 -3.98 12.03
CA LEU A 209 3.13 -4.98 12.74
C LEU A 209 3.24 -4.85 14.26
N ASP A 210 4.41 -4.49 14.79
CA ASP A 210 4.57 -4.17 16.22
C ASP A 210 3.70 -2.96 16.62
N LEU A 211 3.62 -1.94 15.75
CA LEU A 211 2.71 -0.80 15.95
C LEU A 211 1.25 -1.24 15.89
N LEU A 212 0.86 -2.05 14.89
CA LEU A 212 -0.50 -2.60 14.79
C LEU A 212 -0.87 -3.41 16.03
N TRP A 213 0.03 -4.26 16.50
CA TRP A 213 -0.13 -5.02 17.74
C TRP A 213 -0.43 -4.10 18.93
N ARG A 214 0.35 -3.02 19.13
CA ARG A 214 0.12 -2.05 20.21
C ARG A 214 -1.25 -1.40 20.11
N VAL A 215 -1.74 -1.12 18.90
CA VAL A 215 -3.08 -0.57 18.69
C VAL A 215 -4.16 -1.57 19.12
N VAL A 216 -4.10 -2.81 18.62
CA VAL A 216 -5.15 -3.81 18.89
C VAL A 216 -5.08 -4.41 20.30
N SER A 217 -3.93 -4.35 20.96
CA SER A 217 -3.77 -4.80 22.35
C SER A 217 -4.08 -3.72 23.40
N GLY A 218 -4.33 -2.47 22.98
CA GLY A 218 -4.66 -1.36 23.89
C GLY A 218 -3.42 -0.70 24.54
N GLY A 219 -2.29 -0.68 23.84
CA GLY A 219 -1.08 0.03 24.26
C GLY A 219 -1.14 1.55 24.05
N ASP A 220 0.01 2.21 24.18
CA ASP A 220 0.16 3.67 24.03
C ASP A 220 -0.14 4.16 22.60
N LEU A 221 -1.36 4.64 22.38
CA LEU A 221 -1.82 5.13 21.07
C LEU A 221 -1.12 6.43 20.66
N ALA A 222 -0.72 7.29 21.61
CA ALA A 222 -0.03 8.55 21.31
C ALA A 222 1.38 8.27 20.79
N GLY A 223 2.12 7.37 21.45
CA GLY A 223 3.42 6.90 20.99
C GLY A 223 3.36 6.18 19.63
N VAL A 224 2.29 5.41 19.37
CA VAL A 224 2.07 4.80 18.04
C VAL A 224 1.94 5.89 16.97
N ARG A 225 1.14 6.94 17.19
CA ARG A 225 0.97 8.04 16.22
C ARG A 225 2.29 8.75 15.92
N ALA A 226 3.07 9.05 16.95
CA ALA A 226 4.37 9.71 16.79
C ALA A 226 5.31 8.87 15.90
N GLN A 227 5.36 7.56 16.15
CA GLN A 227 6.20 6.66 15.36
C GLN A 227 5.69 6.47 13.92
N LEU A 228 4.37 6.46 13.69
CA LEU A 228 3.81 6.37 12.34
C LEU A 228 4.13 7.60 11.49
N ALA A 229 4.21 8.79 12.09
CA ALA A 229 4.55 10.02 11.37
C ALA A 229 5.95 10.00 10.76
N GLU A 230 6.86 9.16 11.29
CA GLU A 230 8.22 8.99 10.80
C GLU A 230 8.34 7.90 9.72
N VAL A 231 7.28 7.13 9.47
CA VAL A 231 7.33 6.02 8.51
C VAL A 231 6.97 6.49 7.12
N THR A 232 7.96 6.47 6.23
CA THR A 232 7.72 6.61 4.79
C THR A 232 7.43 5.22 4.19
N PRO A 233 6.26 4.99 3.57
CA PRO A 233 6.01 3.75 2.85
C PRO A 233 6.97 3.61 1.67
N ARG A 234 7.56 2.43 1.52
CA ARG A 234 8.53 2.11 0.45
C ARG A 234 8.06 0.97 -0.44
N SER A 235 6.98 0.30 -0.05
CA SER A 235 6.40 -0.81 -0.79
C SER A 235 4.87 -0.72 -0.73
N PRO A 236 4.16 -1.39 -1.66
CA PRO A 236 2.71 -1.54 -1.58
C PRO A 236 2.22 -2.13 -0.25
N VAL A 237 2.98 -3.08 0.32
CA VAL A 237 2.65 -3.71 1.61
C VAL A 237 2.70 -2.70 2.75
N HIS A 238 3.70 -1.80 2.79
CA HIS A 238 3.76 -0.75 3.82
C HIS A 238 2.54 0.16 3.74
N THR A 239 2.12 0.55 2.54
CA THR A 239 0.92 1.38 2.34
C THR A 239 -0.34 0.69 2.86
N THR A 240 -0.48 -0.62 2.60
CA THR A 240 -1.57 -1.41 3.16
C THR A 240 -1.51 -1.48 4.68
N LEU A 241 -0.35 -1.81 5.26
CA LEU A 241 -0.18 -1.87 6.72
C LEU A 241 -0.51 -0.54 7.39
N LEU A 242 0.01 0.57 6.86
CA LEU A 242 -0.30 1.92 7.36
C LEU A 242 -1.80 2.20 7.32
N ARG A 243 -2.50 1.79 6.24
CA ARG A 243 -3.96 1.94 6.13
C ARG A 243 -4.67 1.11 7.20
N VAL A 244 -4.30 -0.16 7.36
CA VAL A 244 -4.89 -1.05 8.38
C VAL A 244 -4.67 -0.51 9.79
N ILE A 245 -3.45 -0.09 10.12
CA ILE A 245 -3.13 0.54 11.42
C ILE A 245 -3.98 1.80 11.63
N GLY A 246 -4.11 2.63 10.60
CA GLY A 246 -4.96 3.81 10.63
C GLY A 246 -6.41 3.49 10.98
N VAL A 247 -6.97 2.43 10.39
CA VAL A 247 -8.32 1.93 10.68
C VAL A 247 -8.46 1.45 12.12
N GLU A 248 -7.54 0.63 12.60
CA GLU A 248 -7.62 0.11 13.97
C GLU A 248 -7.38 1.18 15.04
N LEU A 249 -6.52 2.16 14.76
CA LEU A 249 -6.32 3.33 15.63
C LEU A 249 -7.63 4.09 15.84
N LEU A 250 -8.42 4.23 14.78
CA LEU A 250 -9.70 4.92 14.84
C LEU A 250 -10.78 4.18 15.58
N ARG A 251 -10.79 2.85 15.46
CA ARG A 251 -11.75 2.04 16.21
C ARG A 251 -11.47 2.13 17.71
N ARG A 252 -10.21 2.23 18.09
CA ARG A 252 -9.76 2.27 19.49
C ARG A 252 -9.86 3.65 20.12
N ASP A 253 -9.77 4.66 19.28
CA ASP A 253 -9.87 6.06 19.67
C ASP A 253 -10.82 6.72 18.66
N PRO A 254 -12.15 6.69 18.81
CA PRO A 254 -13.06 7.31 17.84
C PRO A 254 -12.94 8.84 17.77
N ASP A 255 -12.33 9.44 18.79
CA ASP A 255 -11.92 10.85 18.81
C ASP A 255 -10.59 11.07 18.06
N SER A 256 -10.00 9.98 17.54
CA SER A 256 -8.82 9.95 16.68
C SER A 256 -8.99 10.80 15.44
N ARG A 257 -7.87 11.40 15.08
CA ARG A 257 -7.61 12.29 13.97
C ARG A 257 -7.84 11.66 12.58
N ALA A 258 -9.07 11.28 12.21
CA ALA A 258 -9.41 10.81 10.85
C ALA A 258 -10.48 11.61 10.13
N LEU A 259 -10.50 11.40 8.82
CA LEU A 259 -11.43 12.05 7.92
C LEU A 259 -12.64 11.15 7.67
N HIS A 260 -13.80 11.51 8.20
CA HIS A 260 -15.05 10.86 7.83
C HIS A 260 -15.72 11.67 6.73
N VAL A 261 -16.23 10.99 5.71
CA VAL A 261 -16.92 11.62 4.59
C VAL A 261 -18.18 10.83 4.26
N SER A 262 -19.22 11.52 3.78
CA SER A 262 -20.33 10.81 3.14
C SER A 262 -19.93 10.26 1.76
N PRO A 263 -20.54 9.18 1.26
CA PRO A 263 -20.31 8.67 -0.10
C PRO A 263 -20.33 9.74 -1.20
N GLU A 264 -21.26 10.70 -1.15
CA GLU A 264 -21.35 11.78 -2.13
C GLU A 264 -20.66 13.09 -1.68
N MET A 265 -19.79 13.03 -0.67
CA MET A 265 -19.06 14.19 -0.10
C MET A 265 -19.96 15.37 0.33
N ARG A 266 -21.22 15.10 0.68
CA ARG A 266 -22.19 16.08 1.21
C ARG A 266 -21.84 16.61 2.60
N TRP A 267 -21.05 15.87 3.37
CA TRP A 267 -20.47 16.34 4.62
C TRP A 267 -19.08 15.72 4.83
N VAL A 268 -18.29 16.35 5.70
CA VAL A 268 -16.96 15.88 6.12
C VAL A 268 -16.77 16.12 7.62
N LYS A 269 -16.28 15.13 8.37
CA LYS A 269 -15.77 15.33 9.74
C LYS A 269 -14.25 15.31 9.68
N PRO A 270 -13.58 16.46 9.86
CA PRO A 270 -12.13 16.51 9.92
C PRO A 270 -11.61 15.80 11.17
N PRO A 271 -10.35 15.35 11.14
CA PRO A 271 -9.63 14.86 12.31
C PRO A 271 -9.81 15.71 13.59
N GLY A 272 -10.42 15.14 14.63
CA GLY A 272 -10.58 15.82 15.92
C GLY A 272 -11.46 17.09 15.90
N GLY A 273 -12.21 17.32 14.81
CA GLY A 273 -13.07 18.49 14.66
C GLY A 273 -14.55 18.12 14.44
N PRO A 274 -15.45 19.12 14.54
CA PRO A 274 -16.87 18.89 14.32
C PRO A 274 -17.17 18.61 12.84
N PRO A 275 -18.22 17.81 12.53
CA PRO A 275 -18.70 17.64 11.16
C PRO A 275 -19.06 18.97 10.48
N ALA A 276 -18.68 19.10 9.20
CA ALA A 276 -18.94 20.25 8.36
C ALA A 276 -19.78 19.84 7.14
N ALA A 277 -20.87 20.57 6.91
CA ALA A 277 -21.74 20.37 5.76
C ALA A 277 -21.15 20.98 4.47
N LEU A 278 -21.11 20.18 3.41
CA LEU A 278 -20.66 20.56 2.06
C LEU A 278 -21.79 20.55 1.03
N GLY A 279 -23.02 20.17 1.41
CA GLY A 279 -24.15 20.04 0.48
C GLY A 279 -24.46 21.28 -0.37
N ARG A 280 -24.22 22.49 0.18
CA ARG A 280 -24.40 23.78 -0.54
C ARG A 280 -23.13 24.29 -1.23
N ARG A 281 -22.03 23.51 -1.21
CA ARG A 281 -20.69 23.90 -1.69
C ARG A 281 -20.21 22.92 -2.78
N PRO A 282 -20.80 22.95 -3.99
CA PRO A 282 -20.56 21.93 -5.01
C PRO A 282 -19.10 21.86 -5.47
N VAL A 283 -18.39 22.99 -5.52
CA VAL A 283 -16.96 23.03 -5.87
C VAL A 283 -16.11 22.39 -4.78
N SER A 284 -16.28 22.79 -3.52
CA SER A 284 -15.55 22.18 -2.39
C SER A 284 -15.81 20.68 -2.28
N ARG A 285 -17.04 20.24 -2.60
CA ARG A 285 -17.42 18.83 -2.65
C ARG A 285 -16.65 18.05 -3.72
N ARG A 286 -16.55 18.58 -4.94
CA ARG A 286 -15.78 17.96 -6.03
C ARG A 286 -14.28 17.93 -5.71
N LEU A 287 -13.75 19.00 -5.14
CA LEU A 287 -12.35 19.06 -4.71
C LEU A 287 -12.06 18.02 -3.61
N LEU A 288 -12.92 17.92 -2.59
CA LEU A 288 -12.78 16.90 -1.56
C LEU A 288 -12.88 15.49 -2.15
N ALA A 289 -13.82 15.25 -3.08
CA ALA A 289 -13.93 13.98 -3.79
C ALA A 289 -12.62 13.63 -4.52
N ALA A 290 -12.06 14.58 -5.27
CA ALA A 290 -10.81 14.39 -5.99
C ALA A 290 -9.65 14.07 -5.03
N PHE A 291 -9.54 14.80 -3.91
CA PHE A 291 -8.53 14.52 -2.89
C PHE A 291 -8.66 13.12 -2.29
N VAL A 292 -9.87 12.73 -1.91
CA VAL A 292 -10.12 11.39 -1.33
C VAL A 292 -9.87 10.30 -2.37
N GLU A 293 -10.34 10.46 -3.60
CA GLU A 293 -10.12 9.51 -4.69
C GLU A 293 -8.64 9.35 -5.00
N ALA A 294 -7.91 10.46 -5.16
CA ALA A 294 -6.47 10.45 -5.39
C ALA A 294 -5.72 9.80 -4.22
N ARG A 295 -6.11 10.11 -2.98
CA ARG A 295 -5.53 9.54 -1.78
C ARG A 295 -5.76 8.03 -1.67
N LEU A 296 -6.92 7.53 -2.09
CA LEU A 296 -7.25 6.11 -2.04
C LEU A 296 -6.58 5.35 -3.19
N ARG A 297 -6.65 5.86 -4.43
CA ARG A 297 -6.09 5.19 -5.62
C ARG A 297 -4.58 5.31 -5.74
N TYR A 298 -4.03 6.47 -5.39
CA TYR A 298 -2.61 6.79 -5.49
C TYR A 298 -2.13 7.47 -4.19
N PRO A 299 -2.06 6.75 -3.06
CA PRO A 299 -1.55 7.32 -1.80
C PRO A 299 -0.22 8.01 -2.03
N GLY A 300 -0.06 9.27 -1.58
CA GLY A 300 1.16 10.05 -1.84
C GLY A 300 1.10 10.99 -3.04
N LYS A 301 0.24 10.72 -4.03
CA LYS A 301 0.12 11.56 -5.25
C LYS A 301 -0.42 12.95 -4.90
N ALA A 302 0.35 13.96 -5.29
CA ALA A 302 -0.13 15.33 -5.35
C ALA A 302 -1.08 15.50 -6.53
N LEU A 303 -2.17 16.22 -6.29
CA LEU A 303 -3.03 16.78 -7.33
C LEU A 303 -2.45 18.13 -7.71
N THR A 304 -2.15 18.28 -9.00
CA THR A 304 -1.68 19.53 -9.57
C THR A 304 -2.81 20.57 -9.60
N GLU A 305 -2.46 21.82 -9.84
CA GLU A 305 -3.45 22.87 -10.12
C GLU A 305 -4.39 22.48 -11.28
N HIS A 306 -3.83 21.87 -12.33
CA HIS A 306 -4.60 21.41 -13.48
C HIS A 306 -5.61 20.32 -13.08
N ASP A 307 -5.19 19.32 -12.28
CA ASP A 307 -6.07 18.23 -11.83
C ASP A 307 -7.23 18.76 -10.98
N LEU A 308 -6.92 19.68 -10.05
CA LEU A 308 -7.93 20.25 -9.16
C LEU A 308 -8.91 21.16 -9.92
N ILE A 309 -8.43 21.94 -10.90
CA ILE A 309 -9.31 22.75 -11.75
C ILE A 309 -10.20 21.85 -12.60
N ALA A 310 -9.65 20.82 -13.24
CA ALA A 310 -10.41 19.86 -14.04
C ALA A 310 -11.50 19.15 -13.21
N ALA A 311 -11.20 18.78 -11.96
CA ALA A 311 -12.17 18.19 -11.05
C ALA A 311 -13.25 19.19 -10.59
N ALA A 312 -12.88 20.42 -10.26
CA ALA A 312 -13.79 21.44 -9.76
C ALA A 312 -14.71 22.00 -10.86
N TRP A 313 -14.14 22.29 -12.03
CA TRP A 313 -14.77 22.92 -13.19
C TRP A 313 -14.45 22.15 -14.48
N PRO A 314 -15.13 21.02 -14.72
CA PRO A 314 -14.88 20.21 -15.91
C PRO A 314 -15.06 21.03 -17.19
N GLY A 315 -14.05 20.99 -18.06
CA GLY A 315 -14.04 21.71 -19.35
C GLY A 315 -13.64 23.19 -19.29
N GLU A 316 -13.39 23.77 -18.11
CA GLU A 316 -12.85 25.13 -18.01
C GLU A 316 -11.32 25.13 -18.23
N ALA A 317 -10.81 26.15 -18.92
CA ALA A 317 -9.39 26.33 -19.15
C ALA A 317 -8.66 26.83 -17.87
N VAL A 318 -7.37 26.46 -17.75
CA VAL A 318 -6.50 26.95 -16.67
C VAL A 318 -6.03 28.36 -17.01
N VAL A 319 -6.73 29.36 -16.48
CA VAL A 319 -6.48 30.79 -16.64
C VAL A 319 -6.40 31.46 -15.26
N ALA A 320 -5.93 32.71 -15.19
CA ALA A 320 -5.73 33.40 -13.91
C ALA A 320 -6.98 33.42 -13.01
N SER A 321 -8.18 33.54 -13.59
CA SER A 321 -9.45 33.55 -12.84
C SER A 321 -9.85 32.18 -12.28
N THR A 322 -9.56 31.06 -12.97
CA THR A 322 -9.78 29.71 -12.41
C THR A 322 -8.80 29.42 -11.29
N ARG A 323 -7.53 29.83 -11.41
CA ARG A 323 -6.53 29.68 -10.33
C ARG A 323 -6.92 30.40 -9.05
N GLN A 324 -7.31 31.67 -9.15
CA GLN A 324 -7.74 32.44 -7.98
C GLN A 324 -8.95 31.78 -7.29
N ARG A 325 -9.92 31.30 -8.08
CA ARG A 325 -11.06 30.55 -7.55
C ARG A 325 -10.64 29.22 -6.90
N LEU A 326 -9.66 28.51 -7.45
CA LEU A 326 -9.10 27.30 -6.85
C LEU A 326 -8.50 27.62 -5.47
N HIS A 327 -7.59 28.59 -5.38
CA HIS A 327 -6.94 28.95 -4.12
C HIS A 327 -7.96 29.37 -3.04
N ALA A 328 -8.99 30.14 -3.42
CA ALA A 328 -10.06 30.51 -2.49
C ALA A 328 -10.84 29.28 -1.99
N ASN A 329 -11.14 28.31 -2.87
CA ASN A 329 -11.82 27.08 -2.48
C ASN A 329 -10.93 26.16 -1.62
N LEU A 330 -9.63 26.07 -1.91
CA LEU A 330 -8.66 25.35 -1.08
C LEU A 330 -8.54 25.99 0.30
N HIS A 331 -8.47 27.32 0.37
CA HIS A 331 -8.48 28.05 1.63
C HIS A 331 -9.74 27.73 2.44
N ASN A 332 -10.92 27.76 1.81
CA ASN A 332 -12.18 27.42 2.45
C ASN A 332 -12.22 25.97 2.94
N LEU A 333 -11.76 25.00 2.15
CA LEU A 333 -11.66 23.59 2.56
C LEU A 333 -10.73 23.43 3.77
N ARG A 334 -9.55 24.05 3.74
CA ARG A 334 -8.61 24.04 4.87
C ARG A 334 -9.22 24.69 6.12
N GLY A 335 -10.05 25.70 5.95
CA GLY A 335 -10.82 26.33 7.02
C GLY A 335 -11.86 25.42 7.69
N LEU A 336 -12.30 24.35 7.03
CA LEU A 336 -13.21 23.33 7.59
C LEU A 336 -12.48 22.30 8.48
N GLY A 337 -11.34 22.67 9.07
CA GLY A 337 -10.50 21.75 9.85
C GLY A 337 -9.60 20.83 9.01
N LEU A 338 -9.55 21.02 7.68
CA LEU A 338 -8.70 20.20 6.80
C LEU A 338 -7.28 20.76 6.59
N ARG A 339 -6.94 21.86 7.27
CA ARG A 339 -5.65 22.54 7.09
C ARG A 339 -4.44 21.65 7.35
N GLU A 340 -4.54 20.80 8.37
CA GLU A 340 -3.46 19.90 8.80
C GLU A 340 -3.37 18.63 7.96
N VAL A 341 -4.41 18.31 7.19
CA VAL A 341 -4.45 17.08 6.39
C VAL A 341 -4.28 17.30 4.90
N ILE A 342 -4.55 18.51 4.40
CA ILE A 342 -4.23 18.91 3.04
C ILE A 342 -2.84 19.54 3.06
N GLU A 343 -1.84 18.79 2.61
CA GLU A 343 -0.46 19.27 2.49
C GLU A 343 -0.27 20.00 1.18
N THR A 344 0.57 21.04 1.20
CA THR A 344 1.16 21.60 -0.01
C THR A 344 2.52 20.94 -0.19
N VAL A 345 2.78 20.39 -1.37
CA VAL A 345 4.05 19.76 -1.76
C VAL A 345 4.51 20.36 -3.08
N ASP A 346 5.73 20.05 -3.53
CA ASP A 346 6.36 20.69 -4.70
C ASP A 346 5.47 20.64 -5.96
N ASP A 347 4.75 19.53 -6.18
CA ASP A 347 3.90 19.31 -7.36
C ASP A 347 2.40 19.66 -7.16
N GLY A 348 2.02 20.29 -6.04
CA GLY A 348 0.64 20.73 -5.79
C GLY A 348 0.13 20.42 -4.38
N TRP A 349 -1.02 19.75 -4.29
CA TRP A 349 -1.68 19.47 -3.01
C TRP A 349 -2.03 18.00 -2.87
N ARG A 350 -1.93 17.44 -1.66
CA ARG A 350 -2.39 16.08 -1.39
C ARG A 350 -3.07 15.98 -0.03
N LEU A 351 -3.90 14.95 0.16
CA LEU A 351 -4.20 14.50 1.51
C LEU A 351 -3.00 13.72 2.05
N LEU A 352 -2.76 13.87 3.35
CA LEU A 352 -1.80 13.08 4.11
C LEU A 352 -1.87 11.58 3.71
N PRO A 353 -0.79 10.97 3.20
CA PRO A 353 -0.80 9.59 2.71
C PRO A 353 -1.08 8.54 3.79
N SER A 354 -0.95 8.92 5.05
CA SER A 354 -1.29 8.11 6.22
C SER A 354 -2.68 8.44 6.79
N LEU A 355 -3.34 9.51 6.33
CA LEU A 355 -4.66 9.91 6.81
C LEU A 355 -5.66 8.80 6.54
N PRO A 356 -6.30 8.24 7.57
CA PRO A 356 -7.37 7.28 7.35
C PRO A 356 -8.64 8.01 6.88
N VAL A 357 -9.33 7.43 5.90
CA VAL A 357 -10.56 7.99 5.33
C VAL A 357 -11.68 6.97 5.42
N PHE A 358 -12.84 7.36 5.95
CA PHE A 358 -14.02 6.49 6.11
C PHE A 358 -15.23 7.08 5.41
N TYR A 359 -15.93 6.23 4.68
CA TYR A 359 -17.27 6.54 4.21
C TYR A 359 -18.29 6.22 5.31
N ALA A 360 -19.14 7.18 5.66
CA ALA A 360 -20.25 6.99 6.59
C ALA A 360 -21.56 7.54 6.00
N VAL A 361 -22.65 6.79 6.17
CA VAL A 361 -23.94 7.10 5.55
C VAL A 361 -24.66 8.22 6.33
N GLU A 362 -24.47 8.28 7.64
CA GLU A 362 -25.06 9.28 8.53
C GLU A 362 -23.99 10.26 9.02
N THR A 363 -24.38 11.52 9.24
CA THR A 363 -23.48 12.51 9.85
C THR A 363 -23.24 12.11 11.31
N PRO A 364 -21.98 11.85 11.70
CA PRO A 364 -21.63 11.37 13.05
C PRO A 364 -21.81 12.41 14.13
#